data_AF-A0A7C6JC19-F1
#
_entry.id   AF-A0A7C6JC19-F1
#
_cell.length_a   1.000
_cell.length_b   1.000
_cell.length_c   1.000
_cell.angle_alpha   90.00
_cell.angle_beta   90.00
_cell.angle_gamma   90.00
#
_symmetry.space_group_name_H-M   'P 1'
#
loop_
_entity.id
_entity.type
_entity.pdbx_description
1 polymer ?
#
loop_
_entity_poly.entity_id
_entity_poly.type
_entity_poly.pdbx_seq_one_letter_code
_entity_poly.pdbx_strand_id
1 'polypeptide(L)'
;MFAMMMLLIAIGTTLVCFLSAVLSIRYIFSRQGWFWIIPSFISLIFLYLSLGPLFRVAFGNIGEAYQIQLSPYRSIDGIFPLIVVVLWFLLVISLRIALRIAVPENKHLIDTKRNLAEARYVNYLELKLYRKEAHKLRRKAAKEAREVQGKTYPLEWVALYDEFN
;
A
#
# COMPACT_ATOMS: atom_id res chain seq x y z
N MET A 1 -24.69 28.92 25.39
CA MET A 1 -24.03 29.21 24.10
C MET A 1 -22.51 29.06 24.16
N PHE A 2 -21.82 29.66 25.14
CA PHE A 2 -20.36 29.59 25.28
C PHE A 2 -19.81 28.17 25.44
N ALA A 3 -20.40 27.32 26.30
CA ALA A 3 -19.97 25.93 26.47
C ALA A 3 -20.10 25.10 25.17
N MET A 4 -21.16 25.32 24.40
CA MET A 4 -21.37 24.65 23.12
C MET A 4 -20.33 25.08 22.06
N MET A 5 -19.97 26.37 22.04
CA MET A 5 -18.90 26.89 21.18
C MET A 5 -17.53 26.34 21.58
N MET A 6 -17.20 26.29 22.87
CA MET A 6 -15.94 25.73 23.37
C MET A 6 -15.82 24.24 23.08
N LEU A 7 -16.92 23.50 23.20
CA LEU A 7 -16.98 22.08 22.84
C LEU A 7 -16.76 21.87 21.34
N LEU A 8 -17.36 22.72 20.49
CA LEU A 8 -17.17 22.65 19.04
C LEU A 8 -15.73 22.96 18.64
N ILE A 9 -15.08 23.94 19.29
CA ILE A 9 -13.66 24.25 19.08
C ILE A 9 -12.76 23.11 19.57
N ALA A 10 -13.05 22.51 20.72
CA ALA A 10 -12.30 21.37 21.26
C ALA A 10 -12.41 20.13 20.37
N ILE A 11 -13.61 19.87 19.81
CA ILE A 11 -13.81 18.79 18.84
C ILE A 11 -13.10 19.11 17.52
N GLY A 12 -13.21 20.34 17.02
CA GLY A 12 -12.54 20.75 15.79
C GLY A 12 -11.02 20.63 15.87
N THR A 13 -10.42 21.11 16.97
CA THR A 13 -8.97 21.00 17.22
C THR A 13 -8.51 19.54 17.28
N THR A 14 -9.17 18.72 18.09
CA THR A 14 -8.83 17.29 18.22
C THR A 14 -8.99 16.53 16.91
N LEU A 15 -10.04 16.83 16.13
CA LEU A 15 -10.27 16.24 14.83
C LEU A 15 -9.16 16.61 13.83
N VAL A 16 -8.77 17.89 13.74
CA VAL A 16 -7.68 18.31 12.83
C VAL A 16 -6.34 17.70 13.26
N CYS A 17 -6.03 17.64 14.57
CA CYS A 17 -4.87 16.93 15.09
C CYS A 17 -4.89 15.44 14.69
N PHE A 18 -6.04 14.80 14.80
CA PHE A 18 -6.21 13.39 14.44
C PHE A 18 -5.97 13.18 12.94
N LEU A 19 -6.56 14.00 12.06
CA LEU A 19 -6.30 13.92 10.62
C LEU A 19 -4.81 14.12 10.31
N SER A 20 -4.16 15.10 10.94
CA SER A 20 -2.72 15.34 10.78
C SER A 20 -1.88 14.12 11.17
N ALA A 21 -2.20 13.48 12.30
CA ALA A 21 -1.53 12.29 12.78
C ALA A 21 -1.74 11.09 11.83
N VAL A 22 -2.98 10.83 11.41
CA VAL A 22 -3.28 9.72 10.49
C VAL A 22 -2.60 9.90 9.14
N LEU A 23 -2.63 11.12 8.58
CA LEU A 23 -1.95 11.43 7.33
C LEU A 23 -0.44 11.18 7.44
N SER A 24 0.20 11.71 8.48
CA SER A 24 1.64 11.57 8.67
C SER A 24 2.06 10.11 8.94
N ILE A 25 1.32 9.37 9.77
CA ILE A 25 1.59 7.94 10.06
C ILE A 25 1.51 7.09 8.79
N ARG A 26 0.50 7.32 7.95
CA ARG A 26 0.34 6.58 6.68
C ARG A 26 1.58 6.67 5.79
N TYR A 27 2.28 7.80 5.84
CA TYR A 27 3.45 8.04 5.00
C TYR A 27 4.78 7.58 5.62
N ILE A 28 4.81 7.15 6.88
CA ILE A 28 6.01 6.54 7.51
C ILE A 28 6.44 5.28 6.76
N PHE A 29 5.51 4.48 6.25
CA PHE A 29 5.81 3.26 5.50
C PHE A 29 6.07 3.49 4.01
N SER A 30 6.09 4.75 3.56
CA SER A 30 6.42 5.11 2.18
C SER A 30 7.94 5.12 1.95
N ARG A 31 8.38 5.18 0.68
CA ARG A 31 9.79 5.44 0.32
C ARG A 31 10.36 6.71 0.96
N GLN A 32 9.50 7.65 1.31
CA GLN A 32 9.84 8.93 1.93
C GLN A 32 9.70 8.90 3.47
N GLY A 33 9.53 7.72 4.06
CA GLY A 33 9.16 7.53 5.47
C GLY A 33 9.99 8.32 6.47
N TRP A 34 11.30 8.44 6.22
CA TRP A 34 12.22 9.21 7.05
C TRP A 34 11.82 10.68 7.22
N PHE A 35 11.29 11.32 6.18
CA PHE A 35 10.81 12.71 6.25
C PHE A 35 9.49 12.84 7.04
N TRP A 36 8.74 11.75 7.20
CA TRP A 36 7.44 11.72 7.85
C TRP A 36 7.52 11.39 9.36
N ILE A 37 8.67 10.92 9.85
CA ILE A 37 8.88 10.65 11.28
C ILE A 37 8.68 11.91 12.13
N ILE A 38 9.32 13.02 11.74
CA ILE A 38 9.25 14.28 12.50
C ILE A 38 7.82 14.87 12.50
N PRO A 39 7.16 15.07 11.34
CA PRO A 39 5.77 15.55 11.32
C PRO A 39 4.80 14.63 12.06
N SER A 40 5.04 13.32 12.02
CA SER A 40 4.21 12.34 12.73
C SER A 40 4.35 12.47 14.24
N PHE A 41 5.59 12.54 14.75
CA PHE A 41 5.84 12.70 16.18
C PHE A 41 5.22 14.00 16.71
N ILE A 42 5.40 15.12 15.99
CA ILE A 42 4.80 16.42 16.38
C ILE A 42 3.27 16.36 16.34
N SER A 43 2.68 15.75 15.29
CA SER A 43 1.22 15.62 15.19
C SER A 43 0.64 14.74 16.31
N LEU A 44 1.38 13.72 16.75
CA LEU A 44 0.97 12.83 17.83
C LEU A 44 1.05 13.53 19.20
N ILE A 45 2.06 14.38 19.41
CA ILE A 45 2.14 15.27 20.57
C ILE A 45 0.96 16.25 20.59
N PHE A 46 0.66 16.91 19.46
CA PHE A 46 -0.49 17.82 19.37
C PHE A 46 -1.82 17.11 19.60
N LEU A 47 -1.97 15.88 19.11
CA LEU A 47 -3.14 15.07 19.39
C LEU A 47 -3.26 14.78 20.89
N TYR A 48 -2.18 14.33 21.53
CA TYR A 48 -2.15 14.08 22.98
C TYR A 48 -2.52 15.33 23.79
N LEU A 49 -1.93 16.48 23.46
CA LEU A 49 -2.21 17.76 24.13
C LEU A 49 -3.67 18.21 23.93
N SER A 50 -4.26 17.93 22.77
CA SER A 50 -5.65 18.31 22.47
C SER A 50 -6.71 17.47 23.21
N LEU A 51 -6.37 16.27 23.69
CA LEU A 51 -7.30 15.41 24.44
C LEU A 51 -7.64 16.01 25.82
N GLY A 52 -6.67 16.63 26.49
CA GLY A 52 -6.85 17.27 27.79
C GLY A 52 -8.00 18.29 27.83
N PRO A 53 -8.00 19.34 27.00
CA PRO A 53 -9.09 20.32 26.96
C PRO A 53 -10.42 19.70 26.49
N LEU A 54 -10.40 18.73 25.57
CA LEU A 54 -11.63 18.04 25.15
C LEU A 54 -12.32 17.32 26.32
N PHE A 55 -11.57 16.54 27.10
CA PHE A 55 -12.12 15.84 28.26
C PHE A 55 -12.62 16.81 29.33
N ARG A 56 -11.90 17.91 29.57
CA ARG A 56 -12.32 18.93 30.56
C ARG A 56 -13.63 19.61 30.16
N VAL A 57 -13.81 19.94 28.88
CA VAL A 57 -15.05 20.53 28.38
C VAL A 57 -16.20 19.52 28.33
N ALA A 58 -15.92 18.26 27.96
CA ALA A 58 -16.92 17.20 27.87
C ALA A 58 -17.48 16.77 29.25
N PHE A 59 -16.65 16.72 30.28
CA PHE A 59 -17.04 16.32 31.64
C PHE A 59 -17.45 17.49 32.56
N GLY A 60 -17.70 18.69 32.00
CA GLY A 60 -18.29 19.80 32.76
C GLY A 60 -17.32 20.58 33.66
N ASN A 61 -16.02 20.31 33.62
CA ASN A 61 -14.98 21.05 34.36
C ASN A 61 -14.56 22.32 33.58
N ILE A 62 -15.54 23.18 33.31
CA ILE A 62 -15.44 24.33 32.39
C ILE A 62 -14.62 25.50 32.99
N GLY A 63 -14.35 25.49 34.30
CA GLY A 63 -13.66 26.57 35.00
C GLY A 63 -12.23 26.84 34.52
N GLU A 64 -11.49 25.81 34.09
CA GLU A 64 -10.04 25.88 33.87
C GLU A 64 -9.56 25.31 32.53
N ALA A 65 -10.48 24.90 31.64
CA ALA A 65 -10.13 24.12 30.44
C ALA A 65 -9.25 24.88 29.41
N TYR A 66 -9.24 26.22 29.44
CA TYR A 66 -8.51 27.08 28.50
C TYR A 66 -7.86 28.30 29.18
N GLN A 67 -7.53 28.20 30.48
CA GLN A 67 -6.80 29.27 31.16
C GLN A 67 -5.29 29.04 31.04
N ILE A 68 -4.73 29.37 29.88
CA ILE A 68 -3.36 29.87 29.87
C ILE A 68 -3.49 31.29 30.41
N GLN A 69 -3.02 31.56 31.63
CA GLN A 69 -3.12 32.88 32.28
C GLN A 69 -2.23 33.93 31.59
N LEU A 70 -2.51 34.24 30.33
CA LEU A 70 -1.95 35.39 29.63
C LEU A 70 -3.09 36.22 29.01
N SER A 71 -3.42 37.31 29.71
CA SER A 71 -4.13 38.50 29.21
C SER A 71 -5.68 38.47 29.16
N PRO A 72 -6.34 39.65 29.15
CA PRO A 72 -7.76 39.83 29.46
C PRO A 72 -8.72 39.65 28.27
N TYR A 73 -8.27 39.02 27.16
CA TYR A 73 -9.07 38.84 25.94
C TYR A 73 -9.65 37.42 25.84
N ARG A 74 -10.59 37.12 26.74
CA ARG A 74 -11.22 35.79 26.97
C ARG A 74 -11.83 35.10 25.74
N SER A 75 -12.10 35.83 24.65
CA SER A 75 -12.66 35.29 23.39
C SER A 75 -11.60 34.89 22.36
N ILE A 76 -10.39 35.47 22.43
CA ILE A 76 -9.31 35.25 21.46
C ILE A 76 -8.49 34.01 21.82
N ASP A 77 -8.34 33.74 23.12
CA ASP A 77 -7.53 32.64 23.65
C ASP A 77 -8.09 31.23 23.32
N GLY A 78 -9.40 31.11 23.10
CA GLY A 78 -10.03 29.83 22.73
C GLY A 78 -9.81 29.44 21.26
N ILE A 79 -9.67 30.42 20.36
CA ILE A 79 -9.58 30.20 18.91
C ILE A 79 -8.12 30.00 18.48
N PHE A 80 -7.18 30.62 19.19
CA PHE A 80 -5.75 30.55 18.89
C PHE A 80 -5.21 29.11 18.73
N PRO A 81 -5.53 28.14 19.61
CA PRO A 81 -5.12 26.74 19.44
C PRO A 81 -5.65 26.10 18.15
N LEU A 82 -6.88 26.43 17.74
CA LEU A 82 -7.46 25.95 16.49
C LEU A 82 -6.71 26.49 15.28
N ILE A 83 -6.38 27.78 15.28
CA ILE A 83 -5.62 28.41 14.19
C ILE A 83 -4.24 27.75 14.05
N VAL A 84 -3.54 27.55 15.17
CA VAL A 84 -2.21 26.90 15.18
C VAL A 84 -2.28 25.49 14.61
N VAL A 85 -3.26 24.70 15.04
CA VAL A 85 -3.45 23.32 14.56
C VAL A 85 -3.83 23.28 13.07
N VAL A 86 -4.67 24.20 12.60
CA VAL A 86 -5.02 24.32 11.18
C VAL A 86 -3.79 24.70 10.34
N LEU A 87 -2.98 25.66 10.79
CA LEU A 87 -1.73 26.04 10.12
C LEU A 87 -0.75 24.87 10.07
N TRP A 88 -0.62 24.12 11.16
CA TRP A 88 0.19 22.89 11.19
C TRP A 88 -0.30 21.87 10.16
N PHE A 89 -1.61 21.65 10.11
CA PHE A 89 -2.21 20.73 9.13
C PHE A 89 -1.93 21.16 7.68
N LEU A 90 -2.02 22.45 7.37
CA LEU A 90 -1.67 23.00 6.06
C LEU A 90 -0.19 22.81 5.73
N LEU A 91 0.70 22.95 6.71
CA LEU A 91 2.13 22.67 6.55
C LEU A 91 2.36 21.19 6.21
N VAL A 92 1.70 20.27 6.91
CA VAL A 92 1.78 18.81 6.65
C VAL A 92 1.31 18.49 5.22
N ILE A 93 0.23 19.11 4.75
CA ILE A 93 -0.24 18.96 3.36
C ILE A 93 0.76 19.55 2.36
N SER A 94 1.30 20.73 2.64
CA SER A 94 2.24 21.40 1.74
C SER A 94 3.54 20.59 1.60
N LEU A 95 4.03 20.04 2.71
CA LEU A 95 5.18 19.13 2.73
C LEU A 95 4.91 17.88 1.86
N ARG A 96 3.68 17.32 1.92
CA ARG A 96 3.29 16.20 1.05
C ARG A 96 3.42 16.54 -0.42
N ILE A 97 2.90 17.71 -0.81
CA ILE A 97 2.93 18.16 -2.20
C ILE A 97 4.38 18.39 -2.65
N ALA A 98 5.17 19.06 -1.82
CA ALA A 98 6.58 19.31 -2.09
C ALA A 98 7.37 18.00 -2.26
N LEU A 99 7.21 17.02 -1.36
CA LEU A 99 7.89 15.73 -1.45
C LEU A 99 7.45 14.90 -2.66
N ARG A 100 6.18 15.03 -3.07
CA ARG A 100 5.68 14.38 -4.29
C ARG A 100 6.35 14.95 -5.56
N ILE A 101 6.65 16.25 -5.57
CA ILE A 101 7.33 16.91 -6.69
C ILE A 101 8.84 16.61 -6.66
N ALA A 102 9.45 16.66 -5.47
CA ALA A 102 10.89 16.57 -5.30
C ALA A 102 11.45 15.15 -5.48
N VAL A 103 10.67 14.11 -5.20
CA VAL A 103 11.11 12.71 -5.32
C VAL A 103 10.45 12.10 -6.56
N PRO A 104 11.08 12.19 -7.74
CA PRO A 104 10.55 11.57 -8.95
C PRO A 104 10.50 10.06 -8.75
N GLU A 105 9.38 9.45 -9.15
CA GLU A 105 9.30 8.00 -9.25
C GLU A 105 10.30 7.54 -10.31
N ASN A 106 11.14 6.57 -9.97
CA ASN A 106 12.02 5.94 -10.96
C ASN A 106 11.16 5.10 -11.91
N LYS A 107 10.62 5.76 -12.94
CA LYS A 107 9.72 5.21 -13.93
C LYS A 107 10.35 4.01 -14.63
N HIS A 108 11.65 4.08 -14.92
CA HIS A 108 12.40 2.97 -15.50
C HIS A 108 12.36 1.71 -14.62
N LEU A 109 12.56 1.83 -13.30
CA LEU A 109 12.44 0.68 -12.39
C LEU A 109 11.02 0.11 -12.29
N ILE A 110 10.00 0.95 -12.42
CA ILE A 110 8.60 0.51 -12.38
C ILE A 110 8.26 -0.23 -13.68
N ASP A 111 8.62 0.36 -14.82
CA ASP A 111 8.36 -0.20 -16.15
C ASP A 111 9.13 -1.51 -16.34
N THR A 112 10.41 -1.58 -15.92
CA THR A 112 11.19 -2.82 -15.98
C THR A 112 10.58 -3.94 -15.12
N LYS A 113 10.11 -3.64 -13.90
CA LYS A 113 9.43 -4.63 -13.06
C LYS A 113 8.15 -5.14 -13.71
N ARG A 114 7.35 -4.25 -14.30
CA ARG A 114 6.14 -4.59 -15.01
C ARG A 114 6.43 -5.46 -16.24
N ASN A 115 7.38 -5.03 -17.07
CA ASN A 115 7.79 -5.77 -18.27
C ASN A 115 8.32 -7.16 -17.92
N LEU A 116 9.07 -7.30 -16.81
CA LEU A 116 9.57 -8.59 -16.35
C LEU A 116 8.43 -9.52 -15.91
N ALA A 117 7.42 -8.99 -15.22
CA ALA A 117 6.23 -9.77 -14.85
C ALA A 117 5.43 -10.23 -16.09
N GLU A 118 5.23 -9.33 -17.05
CA GLU A 118 4.57 -9.64 -18.33
C GLU A 118 5.38 -10.70 -19.12
N ALA A 119 6.70 -10.56 -19.20
CA ALA A 119 7.57 -11.53 -19.87
C ALA A 119 7.54 -12.92 -19.21
N ARG A 120 7.50 -13.00 -17.87
CA ARG A 120 7.33 -14.27 -17.14
C ARG A 120 5.99 -14.93 -17.45
N TYR A 121 4.92 -14.14 -17.55
CA TYR A 121 3.59 -14.64 -17.87
C TYR A 121 3.53 -15.21 -19.30
N VAL A 122 4.09 -14.49 -20.27
CA VAL A 122 4.17 -14.95 -21.68
C VAL A 122 4.98 -16.24 -21.77
N ASN A 123 6.15 -16.31 -21.15
CA ASN A 123 6.97 -17.52 -21.13
C ASN A 123 6.20 -18.72 -20.52
N TYR A 124 5.47 -18.52 -19.42
CA TYR A 124 4.64 -19.57 -18.85
C TYR A 124 3.56 -20.09 -19.83
N LEU A 125 2.91 -19.20 -20.58
CA LEU A 125 1.93 -19.58 -21.60
C LEU A 125 2.57 -20.34 -22.76
N GLU A 126 3.70 -19.85 -23.28
CA GLU A 126 4.46 -20.52 -24.33
C GLU A 126 4.88 -21.92 -23.90
N LEU A 127 5.45 -22.05 -22.70
CA LEU A 127 5.93 -23.32 -22.16
C LEU A 127 4.78 -24.32 -21.96
N LYS A 128 3.58 -23.83 -21.62
CA LYS A 128 2.36 -24.66 -21.57
C LYS A 128 1.95 -25.17 -22.95
N LEU A 129 2.03 -24.34 -23.99
CA LEU A 129 1.74 -24.74 -25.38
C LEU A 129 2.78 -25.77 -25.87
N TYR A 130 4.07 -25.49 -25.68
CA TYR A 130 5.15 -26.41 -26.04
C TYR A 130 5.01 -27.77 -25.36
N ARG A 131 4.67 -27.80 -24.06
CA ARG A 131 4.42 -29.08 -23.35
C ARG A 131 3.25 -29.85 -23.96
N LYS A 132 2.17 -29.16 -24.33
CA LYS A 132 0.99 -29.80 -24.96
C LYS A 132 1.34 -30.40 -26.32
N GLU A 133 2.12 -29.68 -27.13
CA GLU A 133 2.60 -30.16 -28.42
C GLU A 133 3.57 -31.33 -28.29
N ALA A 134 4.55 -31.22 -27.38
CA ALA A 134 5.48 -32.31 -27.08
C ALA A 134 4.75 -33.58 -26.62
N HIS A 135 3.71 -33.45 -25.80
CA HIS A 135 2.87 -34.60 -25.42
C HIS A 135 2.12 -35.21 -26.60
N LYS A 136 1.58 -34.39 -27.52
CA LYS A 136 0.93 -34.90 -28.74
C LYS A 136 1.92 -35.65 -29.63
N LEU A 137 3.12 -35.10 -29.84
CA LEU A 137 4.16 -35.73 -30.65
C LEU A 137 4.63 -37.05 -30.04
N ARG A 138 4.88 -37.09 -28.73
CA ARG A 138 5.23 -38.34 -28.02
C ARG A 138 4.15 -39.41 -28.15
N ARG A 139 2.86 -39.02 -28.06
CA ARG A 139 1.75 -39.97 -28.25
C ARG A 139 1.67 -40.50 -29.67
N LYS A 140 1.88 -39.65 -30.70
CA LYS A 140 1.93 -40.07 -32.10
C LYS A 140 3.08 -41.04 -32.34
N ALA A 141 4.30 -40.69 -31.92
CA ALA A 141 5.48 -41.55 -32.04
C ALA A 141 5.29 -42.90 -31.34
N ALA A 142 4.70 -42.92 -30.13
CA ALA A 142 4.39 -44.17 -29.43
C ALA A 142 3.34 -45.03 -30.17
N LYS A 143 2.37 -44.40 -30.84
CA LYS A 143 1.37 -45.10 -31.68
C LYS A 143 2.03 -45.70 -32.92
N GLU A 144 2.84 -44.92 -33.64
CA GLU A 144 3.61 -45.36 -34.80
C GLU A 144 4.53 -46.54 -34.44
N ALA A 145 5.26 -46.44 -33.32
CA ALA A 145 6.12 -47.53 -32.84
C ALA A 145 5.33 -48.84 -32.56
N ARG A 146 4.12 -48.74 -31.99
CA ARG A 146 3.24 -49.91 -31.78
C ARG A 146 2.71 -50.49 -33.09
N GLU A 147 2.32 -49.64 -34.05
CA GLU A 147 1.85 -50.09 -35.36
C GLU A 147 2.98 -50.77 -36.16
N VAL A 148 4.23 -50.28 -36.05
CA VAL A 148 5.41 -50.95 -36.63
C VAL A 148 5.63 -52.30 -35.95
N GLN A 149 5.65 -52.38 -34.61
CA GLN A 149 5.77 -53.67 -33.90
C GLN A 149 4.68 -54.68 -34.28
N GLY A 150 3.43 -54.23 -34.48
CA GLY A 150 2.33 -55.11 -34.89
C GLY A 150 2.40 -55.59 -36.35
N LYS A 151 3.17 -54.91 -37.21
CA LYS A 151 3.36 -55.26 -38.63
C LYS A 151 4.68 -55.97 -38.92
N THR A 152 5.62 -55.93 -37.99
CA THR A 152 6.91 -56.59 -38.13
C THR A 152 6.77 -57.98 -37.52
N TYR A 153 6.90 -59.03 -38.33
CA TYR A 153 6.92 -60.39 -37.82
C TYR A 153 8.09 -60.56 -36.83
N PRO A 154 7.96 -61.40 -35.79
CA PRO A 154 9.07 -61.74 -34.92
C PRO A 154 10.26 -62.22 -35.76
N LEU A 155 11.48 -61.81 -35.41
CA LEU A 155 12.70 -62.21 -36.13
C LEU A 155 12.82 -63.74 -36.27
N GLU A 156 12.32 -64.49 -35.29
CA GLU A 156 12.26 -65.96 -35.30
C GLU A 156 11.36 -66.50 -36.43
N TRP A 157 10.24 -65.83 -36.72
CA TRP A 157 9.32 -66.23 -37.79
C TRP A 157 9.85 -65.86 -39.18
N VAL A 158 10.57 -64.73 -39.28
CA VAL A 158 11.28 -64.35 -40.50
C VAL A 158 12.39 -65.35 -40.80
N ALA A 159 13.16 -65.74 -39.78
CA ALA A 159 14.21 -66.75 -39.92
C ALA A 159 13.66 -68.13 -40.34
N LEU A 160 12.52 -68.54 -39.79
CA LEU A 160 11.82 -69.77 -40.20
C LEU A 160 11.31 -69.69 -41.65
N TYR A 161 10.82 -68.54 -42.11
CA TYR A 161 10.37 -68.41 -43.50
C TYR A 161 11.53 -68.52 -44.50
N ASP A 162 12.70 -67.96 -44.17
CA ASP A 162 13.92 -68.06 -44.99
C ASP A 162 14.55 -69.46 -44.97
N GLU A 163 14.33 -70.28 -43.94
CA GLU A 163 14.80 -71.69 -43.91
C GLU A 163 13.95 -72.62 -44.79
N PHE A 164 12.69 -72.29 -45.04
CA PHE A 164 11.72 -73.16 -45.75
C PHE A 164 11.40 -72.70 -47.18
N ASN A 165 12.08 -71.66 -47.70
CA ASN A 165 12.07 -71.24 -49.12
C ASN A 165 13.46 -71.45 -49.74
#